data_AF-A0A285HAK0-F1
#
_entry.id   AF-A0A285HAK0-F1
#
_cell.length_a   1.000
_cell.length_b   1.000
_cell.length_c   1.000
_cell.angle_alpha   90.00
_cell.angle_beta   90.00
_cell.angle_gamma   90.00
#
_symmetry.space_group_name_H-M   'P 1'
#
loop_
_entity.id
_entity.type
_entity.pdbx_description
1 polymer ?
#
loop_
_entity_poly.entity_id
_entity_poly.type
_entity_poly.pdbx_seq_one_letter_code
_entity_poly.pdbx_strand_id
1 'polypeptide(L)' 'MDIPPTPIKSLIRAKEIAEEKLDYVYLGNVEGQEYRNTYCPNCKEEVISRNYNVVQINLDGKKCSNCGQEIKVIL' A
#
# COMPACT_ATOMS: atom_id res chain seq x y z
N MET A 1 -11.43 -15.53 26.10
CA MET A 1 -11.63 -14.85 24.80
C MET A 1 -10.89 -15.72 23.81
N ASP A 2 -11.60 -16.71 23.27
CA ASP A 2 -11.00 -17.92 22.69
C ASP A 2 -11.30 -18.03 21.19
N ILE A 3 -11.18 -16.90 20.49
CA ILE A 3 -11.33 -16.87 19.04
C ILE A 3 -9.97 -16.47 18.48
N PRO A 4 -9.36 -17.28 17.59
CA PRO A 4 -8.09 -16.94 16.98
C PRO A 4 -8.23 -15.68 16.11
N PRO A 5 -7.15 -14.92 15.93
CA PRO A 5 -7.16 -13.79 15.01
C PRO A 5 -7.48 -14.24 13.58
N THR A 6 -8.00 -13.32 12.77
CA THR A 6 -8.25 -13.54 11.34
C THR A 6 -6.96 -14.02 10.66
N PRO A 7 -6.97 -15.16 9.94
CA PRO A 7 -5.79 -15.65 9.26
C PRO A 7 -5.26 -14.65 8.23
N ILE A 8 -3.94 -14.44 8.20
CA ILE A 8 -3.28 -13.50 7.27
C ILE A 8 -3.66 -13.78 5.82
N LYS A 9 -3.74 -15.06 5.42
CA LYS A 9 -4.18 -15.46 4.07
C LYS A 9 -5.55 -14.91 3.68
N SER A 10 -6.47 -14.74 4.63
CA SER A 10 -7.79 -14.18 4.37
C SER A 10 -7.70 -12.68 4.11
N LEU A 11 -6.80 -11.99 4.83
CA LEU A 11 -6.53 -10.56 4.64
C LEU A 11 -5.86 -10.30 3.28
N ILE A 12 -4.86 -11.10 2.91
CA ILE A 12 -4.19 -11.02 1.60
C ILE A 12 -5.22 -11.18 0.48
N ARG A 13 -6.05 -12.22 0.54
CA ARG A 13 -7.12 -12.44 -0.44
C ARG A 13 -8.10 -11.27 -0.53
N ALA A 14 -8.47 -10.67 0.61
CA ALA A 14 -9.35 -9.50 0.63
C ALA A 14 -8.69 -8.28 -0.03
N LYS A 15 -7.38 -8.08 0.18
CA LYS A 15 -6.61 -7.03 -0.48
C LYS A 15 -6.57 -7.23 -2.00
N GLU A 16 -6.25 -8.42 -2.49
CA GLU A 16 -6.20 -8.73 -3.93
C GLU A 16 -7.53 -8.38 -4.63
N ILE A 17 -8.66 -8.80 -4.05
CA ILE A 17 -10.00 -8.50 -4.58
C ILE A 17 -10.27 -6.98 -4.58
N ALA A 18 -9.88 -6.28 -3.51
CA ALA A 18 -10.08 -4.84 -3.41
C ALA A 18 -9.22 -4.07 -4.43
N GLU A 19 -7.99 -4.52 -4.70
CA GLU A 19 -7.07 -3.91 -5.68
C GLU A 19 -7.57 -3.98 -7.13
N GLU A 20 -8.51 -4.88 -7.44
CA GLU A 20 -9.20 -4.89 -8.73
C GLU A 20 -10.11 -3.66 -8.94
N LYS A 21 -10.45 -2.94 -7.87
CA LYS A 21 -11.41 -1.83 -7.87
C LYS A 21 -10.89 -0.55 -7.24
N LEU A 22 -9.84 -0.64 -6.43
CA LEU A 22 -9.29 0.46 -5.64
C LEU A 22 -7.79 0.60 -5.91
N ASP A 23 -7.35 1.82 -6.15
CA ASP A 23 -5.94 2.13 -6.44
C ASP A 23 -5.01 1.94 -5.25
N TYR A 24 -5.53 2.09 -4.02
CA TYR A 24 -4.73 2.11 -2.79
C TYR A 24 -5.41 1.25 -1.72
N VAL A 25 -4.85 0.06 -1.48
CA VAL A 25 -5.35 -0.90 -0.49
C VAL A 25 -4.21 -1.31 0.43
N TYR A 26 -4.44 -1.25 1.74
CA TYR A 26 -3.44 -1.55 2.77
C TYR A 26 -3.96 -2.59 3.76
N LEU A 27 -3.08 -3.45 4.28
CA LEU A 27 -3.41 -4.28 5.43
C LEU A 27 -2.83 -3.63 6.69
N GLY A 28 -3.71 -3.27 7.62
CA GLY A 28 -3.31 -2.77 8.94
C GLY A 28 -2.96 -3.93 9.88
N ASN A 29 -2.05 -3.67 10.82
CA ASN A 29 -1.62 -4.65 11.86
C ASN A 29 -1.13 -6.00 11.31
N VAL A 30 -0.62 -6.01 10.08
CA VAL A 30 0.05 -7.15 9.46
C VAL A 30 1.52 -6.78 9.24
N GLU A 31 2.43 -7.66 9.65
CA GLU A 31 3.86 -7.49 9.38
C GLU A 31 4.18 -7.72 7.90
N GLY A 32 5.08 -6.91 7.34
CA GLY A 32 5.41 -6.89 5.91
C GLY A 32 5.33 -5.48 5.33
N GLN A 33 6.36 -5.06 4.60
CA GLN A 33 6.42 -3.72 4.00
C GLN A 33 5.46 -3.61 2.81
N GLU A 34 5.29 -4.71 2.08
CA GLU A 34 4.42 -4.83 0.90
C GLU A 34 2.94 -4.53 1.19
N TYR A 35 2.51 -4.65 2.46
CA TYR A 35 1.12 -4.42 2.85
C TYR A 35 0.79 -2.99 3.28
N ARG A 36 1.83 -2.16 3.48
CA ARG A 36 1.71 -0.77 4.01
C ARG A 36 2.29 0.30 3.10
N ASN A 37 3.10 -0.10 2.12
CA ASN A 37 3.70 0.81 1.15
C ASN A 37 2.66 1.25 0.11
N THR A 38 2.82 2.47 -0.40
CA THR A 38 2.00 2.95 -1.54
C THR A 38 2.73 2.64 -2.83
N TYR A 39 2.01 2.01 -3.75
CA TYR A 39 2.46 1.78 -5.13
C TYR A 39 1.72 2.70 -6.10
N CYS A 40 2.38 3.08 -7.18
CA CYS A 40 1.75 3.82 -8.26
C CYS A 40 0.69 2.94 -8.94
N PRO A 41 -0.58 3.38 -9.07
CA PRO A 41 -1.61 2.55 -9.68
C PRO A 41 -1.34 2.26 -11.16
N ASN A 42 -0.62 3.16 -11.84
CA ASN A 42 -0.27 3.06 -13.26
C ASN A 42 0.94 2.15 -13.52
N CYS A 43 2.10 2.44 -12.93
CA CYS A 43 3.35 1.73 -13.23
C CYS A 43 3.81 0.75 -12.13
N LYS A 44 3.06 0.63 -11.03
CA LYS A 44 3.36 -0.24 -9.87
C LYS A 44 4.67 0.04 -9.13
N GLU A 45 5.37 1.14 -9.45
CA GLU A 45 6.54 1.62 -8.71
C GLU A 45 6.17 1.95 -7.25
N GLU A 46 7.05 1.63 -6.31
CA GLU A 46 6.89 2.06 -4.92
C GLU A 46 7.10 3.58 -4.81
N VAL A 47 6.04 4.30 -4.47
CA VAL A 47 6.07 5.77 -4.35
C VAL A 47 6.20 6.24 -2.91
N ILE A 48 5.69 5.47 -1.95
CA ILE A 48 5.84 5.77 -0.52
C ILE A 48 6.18 4.48 0.21
N SER A 49 7.40 4.41 0.73
CA SER A 49 7.81 3.36 1.65
C SER A 49 7.47 3.79 3.07
N ARG A 50 6.63 3.03 3.77
CA ARG A 50 6.25 3.31 5.16
C ARG A 50 6.96 2.30 6.04
N ASN A 51 8.03 2.72 6.70
CA ASN A 51 8.64 2.00 7.79
C ASN A 51 8.34 2.71 9.11
N TYR A 52 8.29 1.96 10.22
CA TYR A 52 7.91 2.46 11.54
C TYR A 52 8.61 3.77 11.94
N ASN A 53 9.83 4.00 11.44
CA ASN A 53 10.64 5.18 11.74
C ASN A 53 11.03 6.01 10.50
N VAL A 54 10.75 5.56 9.29
CA VAL A 54 11.25 6.19 8.05
C VAL A 54 10.17 6.15 6.98
N VAL A 55 9.84 7.32 6.43
CA VAL A 55 9.03 7.44 5.22
C VAL A 55 9.95 7.81 4.07
N GLN A 56 10.09 6.93 3.09
CA GLN A 56 10.77 7.26 1.83
C GLN A 56 9.70 7.68 0.80
N ILE A 57 9.90 8.83 0.16
CA ILE A 57 8.96 9.39 -0.81
C ILE A 57 9.65 9.49 -2.17
N ASN A 58 9.15 8.74 -3.14
CA ASN A 58 9.58 8.77 -4.54
C ASN A 58 8.52 9.49 -5.39
N LEU A 59 8.24 10.75 -5.02
CA LEU A 59 7.28 11.62 -5.71
C LEU A 59 7.96 12.90 -6.19
N ASP A 60 7.59 13.33 -7.40
CA ASP A 60 7.81 14.69 -7.90
C ASP A 60 6.56 15.52 -7.60
N GLY A 61 6.57 16.21 -6.46
CA GLY A 61 5.38 16.86 -5.89
C GLY A 61 4.29 15.84 -5.56
N LYS A 62 3.19 15.83 -6.33
CA LYS A 62 2.10 14.84 -6.20
C LYS A 62 2.16 13.73 -7.25
N LYS A 63 3.20 13.69 -8.07
CA LYS A 63 3.30 12.75 -9.19
C LYS A 63 4.31 11.66 -8.90
N CYS A 64 4.05 10.45 -9.40
CA CYS A 64 5.04 9.38 -9.41
C CYS A 64 6.29 9.83 -10.17
N SER A 65 7.47 9.75 -9.55
CA SER A 65 8.73 10.16 -10.20
C SER A 65 9.11 9.29 -11.39
N ASN A 66 8.56 8.07 -11.51
CA ASN A 66 8.85 7.15 -12.61
C ASN A 66 7.96 7.38 -13.84
N CYS A 67 6.64 7.50 -13.67
CA CYS A 67 5.70 7.61 -14.81
C CYS A 67 4.87 8.91 -14.88
N GLY A 68 5.01 9.81 -13.90
CA GLY A 68 4.30 11.09 -13.87
C GLY A 68 2.82 11.02 -13.46
N GLN A 69 2.28 9.82 -13.17
CA GLN A 69 0.90 9.66 -12.69
C GLN A 69 0.69 10.43 -11.38
N GLU A 70 -0.38 11.23 -11.30
CA GLU A 70 -0.77 11.88 -10.05
C GLU A 70 -1.21 10.84 -9.01
N ILE A 71 -0.64 10.91 -7.81
CA ILE A 71 -0.88 10.02 -6.69
C ILE A 71 -1.84 10.69 -5.71
N LYS A 72 -3.04 10.11 -5.55
CA LYS A 72 -4.14 10.67 -4.76
C LYS A 72 -4.08 10.21 -3.29
N VAL A 73 -2.95 10.44 -2.63
CA VAL A 73 -2.76 10.14 -1.21
C VAL A 73 -2.43 11.41 -0.42
N ILE A 74 -2.81 11.43 0.85
CA ILE A 74 -2.44 12.48 1.79
C ILE A 74 -1.21 12.00 2.54
N LEU A 75 -0.18 12.84 2.61
CA LEU A 75 1.06 12.61 3.35
C LEU A 75 0.97 13.21 4.75
#